data_AF-W2C6S2-F1
#
_entry.id   AF-W2C6S2-F1
#
_cell.length_a   1.000
_cell.length_b   1.000
_cell.length_c   1.000
_cell.angle_alpha   90.00
_cell.angle_beta   90.00
_cell.angle_gamma   90.00
#
_symmetry.space_group_name_H-M   'P 1'
#
loop_
_entity.id
_entity.type
_entity.pdbx_description
1 polymer ?
#
loop_
_entity_poly.entity_id
_entity_poly.type
_entity_poly.pdbx_seq_one_letter_code
_entity_poly.pdbx_strand_id
1 'polypeptide(L)'
;MMRLAPIVLFTYNRPVHTRQTIDALLKNEYASESDLIIFSDAPKNCVAEDGVRQTRAYLREITGFRSIKLIERAENMGLAANIIDGVTQVVNEYGRIIVLEDDLLTSPFFLKYMNEALSMYEDANEVISVHGYI
;
A
#
# COMPACT_ATOMS: atom_id res chain seq x y z
N MET A 1 23.11 -1.47 6.08
CA MET A 1 21.88 -2.29 6.26
C MET A 1 20.82 -1.70 5.36
N MET A 2 20.14 -2.51 4.54
CA MET A 2 19.17 -1.99 3.55
C MET A 2 17.96 -1.37 4.29
N ARG A 3 17.59 -0.14 3.92
CA ARG A 3 16.39 0.51 4.45
C ARG A 3 15.18 0.11 3.60
N LEU A 4 14.29 -0.67 4.20
CA LEU A 4 13.04 -1.07 3.53
C LEU A 4 12.12 0.13 3.31
N ALA A 5 11.55 0.22 2.12
CA ALA A 5 10.53 1.19 1.78
C ALA A 5 9.21 0.84 2.50
N PRO A 6 8.47 1.82 3.05
CA PRO A 6 7.10 1.58 3.49
C PRO A 6 6.23 1.17 2.31
N ILE A 7 5.30 0.26 2.58
CA ILE A 7 4.27 -0.17 1.65
C ILE A 7 3.09 0.79 1.81
N VAL A 8 2.67 1.42 0.73
CA VAL A 8 1.51 2.32 0.68
C VAL A 8 0.40 1.62 -0.09
N LEU A 9 -0.68 1.28 0.61
CA LEU A 9 -1.83 0.58 0.03
C LEU A 9 -3.05 1.52 -0.03
N PHE A 10 -3.61 1.68 -1.22
CA PHE A 10 -4.86 2.41 -1.43
C PHE A 10 -6.03 1.44 -1.51
N THR A 11 -7.05 1.66 -0.68
CA THR A 11 -8.21 0.77 -0.53
C THR A 11 -9.51 1.54 -0.62
N TYR A 12 -10.58 0.88 -1.04
CA TYR A 12 -11.92 1.48 -1.06
C TYR A 12 -13.01 0.58 -0.51
N ASN A 13 -13.75 -0.13 -1.38
CA ASN A 13 -14.98 -0.82 -1.02
C ASN A 13 -15.00 -2.30 -1.46
N ARG A 14 -13.83 -2.90 -1.65
CA ARG A 14 -13.67 -4.28 -2.17
C ARG A 14 -13.05 -5.20 -1.09
N PRO A 15 -13.75 -5.49 0.01
CA PRO A 15 -13.16 -6.17 1.17
C PRO A 15 -12.51 -7.52 0.86
N VAL A 16 -13.07 -8.28 -0.11
CA VAL A 16 -12.50 -9.56 -0.56
C VAL A 16 -11.17 -9.36 -1.29
N HIS A 17 -11.08 -8.39 -2.20
CA HIS A 17 -9.86 -8.11 -2.96
C HIS A 17 -8.79 -7.56 -2.02
N THR A 18 -9.15 -6.59 -1.16
CA THR A 18 -8.24 -6.04 -0.16
C THR A 18 -7.65 -7.13 0.72
N ARG A 19 -8.46 -8.10 1.15
CA ARG A 19 -7.98 -9.26 1.93
C ARG A 19 -6.99 -10.10 1.14
N GLN A 20 -7.29 -10.41 -0.11
CA GLN A 20 -6.40 -11.19 -0.96
C GLN A 20 -5.05 -10.48 -1.20
N THR A 21 -5.06 -9.16 -1.42
CA THR A 21 -3.83 -8.36 -1.55
C THR A 21 -2.99 -8.38 -0.28
N ILE A 22 -3.61 -8.18 0.88
CA ILE A 22 -2.91 -8.25 2.18
C ILE A 22 -2.37 -9.65 2.44
N ASP A 23 -3.16 -10.69 2.17
CA ASP A 23 -2.74 -12.09 2.35
C ASP A 23 -1.57 -12.45 1.42
N ALA A 24 -1.50 -11.87 0.21
CA ALA A 24 -0.37 -12.03 -0.69
C ALA A 24 0.88 -11.28 -0.20
N LEU A 25 0.70 -10.04 0.28
CA LEU A 25 1.77 -9.24 0.86
C LEU A 25 2.37 -9.91 2.11
N LEU A 26 1.54 -10.48 2.98
CA LEU A 26 2.00 -11.18 4.20
C LEU A 26 2.88 -12.41 3.91
N LYS A 27 2.79 -12.98 2.70
CA LYS A 27 3.63 -14.10 2.27
C LYS A 27 4.98 -13.68 1.68
N ASN A 28 5.22 -12.38 1.55
CA ASN A 28 6.46 -11.88 0.98
C ASN A 28 7.63 -11.96 1.97
N GLU A 29 8.84 -12.19 1.44
CA GLU A 29 10.06 -11.86 2.16
C GLU A 29 10.04 -10.36 2.53
N TYR A 30 10.45 -10.03 3.76
CA TYR A 30 10.41 -8.69 4.37
C TYR A 30 9.04 -8.13 4.78
N ALA A 31 7.95 -8.90 4.68
CA ALA A 31 6.63 -8.42 5.14
C ALA A 31 6.64 -8.00 6.62
N SER A 32 7.17 -8.84 7.51
CA SER A 32 7.26 -8.58 8.96
C SER A 32 8.22 -7.47 9.36
N GLU A 33 9.08 -7.02 8.44
CA GLU A 33 10.06 -5.95 8.65
C GLU A 33 9.63 -4.62 8.02
N SER A 34 8.58 -4.66 7.19
CA SER A 34 8.06 -3.51 6.45
C SER A 34 6.98 -2.78 7.24
N ASP A 35 6.94 -1.45 7.10
CA ASP A 35 5.80 -0.66 7.54
C ASP A 35 4.70 -0.72 6.47
N LEU A 36 3.45 -0.89 6.88
CA LEU A 36 2.29 -0.80 6.01
C LEU A 36 1.49 0.47 6.35
N ILE A 37 1.32 1.34 5.37
CA ILE A 37 0.52 2.56 5.46
C ILE A 37 -0.68 2.40 4.51
N ILE A 38 -1.88 2.44 5.06
CA ILE A 38 -3.10 2.15 4.31
C ILE A 38 -3.95 3.40 4.26
N PHE A 39 -4.26 3.87 3.06
CA PHE A 39 -5.24 4.92 2.83
C PHE A 39 -6.57 4.28 2.42
N SER A 40 -7.60 4.45 3.24
CA SER A 40 -8.96 3.97 2.96
C SER A 40 -9.89 5.15 2.68
N ASP A 41 -10.35 5.25 1.43
CA ASP A 41 -11.23 6.36 1.03
C ASP A 41 -12.62 6.26 1.68
N ALA A 42 -13.35 7.38 1.78
CA ALA A 42 -14.71 7.38 2.32
C ALA A 42 -15.73 6.97 1.25
N PRO A 43 -16.92 6.44 1.59
CA PRO A 43 -17.91 6.04 0.59
C PRO A 43 -18.40 7.24 -0.24
N LYS A 44 -18.43 7.09 -1.57
CA LYS A 44 -18.95 8.12 -2.49
C LYS A 44 -20.48 8.25 -2.48
N ASN A 45 -21.18 7.24 -2.00
CA ASN A 45 -22.63 7.16 -1.92
C ASN A 45 -23.06 6.03 -0.96
N CYS A 46 -24.36 5.96 -0.66
CA CYS A 46 -24.95 4.96 0.23
C CYS A 46 -24.71 3.50 -0.20
N VAL A 47 -24.59 3.25 -1.50
CA VAL A 47 -24.31 1.89 -2.03
C VAL A 47 -22.91 1.42 -1.66
N ALA A 48 -21.95 2.35 -1.54
CA ALA A 48 -20.57 2.01 -1.19
C ALA A 48 -20.33 1.88 0.33
N GLU A 49 -21.24 2.37 1.18
CA GLU A 49 -21.06 2.42 2.63
C GLU A 49 -20.73 1.06 3.25
N ASP A 50 -21.49 0.02 2.88
CA ASP A 50 -21.28 -1.31 3.43
C ASP A 50 -19.91 -1.89 3.03
N GLY A 51 -19.55 -1.76 1.75
CA GLY A 51 -18.25 -2.23 1.25
C GLY A 51 -17.08 -1.50 1.92
N VAL A 52 -17.17 -0.18 2.09
CA VAL A 52 -16.14 0.61 2.80
C VAL A 52 -16.08 0.22 4.28
N ARG A 53 -17.23 0.07 4.95
CA ARG A 53 -17.30 -0.36 6.35
C ARG A 53 -16.65 -1.72 6.57
N GLN A 54 -16.98 -2.70 5.73
CA GLN A 54 -16.39 -4.05 5.80
C GLN A 54 -14.89 -4.02 5.53
N THR A 55 -14.44 -3.25 4.55
CA THR A 55 -13.02 -3.07 4.24
C THR A 55 -12.30 -2.49 5.46
N ARG A 56 -12.78 -1.37 6.01
CA ARG A 56 -12.19 -0.73 7.19
C ARG A 56 -12.23 -1.58 8.45
N ALA A 57 -13.27 -2.41 8.63
CA ALA A 57 -13.31 -3.37 9.74
C ALA A 57 -12.17 -4.37 9.63
N TYR A 58 -12.00 -5.00 8.45
CA TYR A 58 -10.88 -5.90 8.18
C TYR A 58 -9.52 -5.23 8.33
N LEU A 59 -9.34 -4.01 7.82
CA LEU A 59 -8.06 -3.30 7.88
C LEU A 59 -7.54 -3.07 9.31
N ARG A 60 -8.45 -2.94 10.29
CA ARG A 60 -8.08 -2.78 11.72
C ARG A 60 -7.59 -4.09 12.36
N GLU A 61 -7.90 -5.23 11.77
CA GLU A 61 -7.53 -6.55 12.29
C GLU A 61 -6.19 -7.05 11.73
N ILE A 62 -5.60 -6.33 10.77
CA ILE A 62 -4.34 -6.74 10.12
C ILE A 62 -3.21 -6.76 11.16
N THR A 63 -2.40 -7.80 11.08
CA THR A 63 -1.16 -8.00 11.85
C THR A 63 -0.11 -8.63 10.93
N GLY A 64 1.13 -8.75 11.40
CA GLY A 64 2.20 -9.43 10.66
C GLY A 64 3.13 -8.53 9.84
N PHE A 65 2.91 -7.21 9.85
CA PHE A 65 3.87 -6.19 9.40
C PHE A 65 4.60 -5.60 10.61
N ARG A 66 5.71 -4.89 10.38
CA ARG A 66 6.47 -4.22 11.46
C ARG A 66 5.62 -3.17 12.17
N SER A 67 4.92 -2.36 11.38
CA SER A 67 3.94 -1.40 11.87
C SER A 67 2.82 -1.25 10.84
N ILE A 68 1.64 -0.85 11.30
CA ILE A 68 0.47 -0.63 10.46
C ILE A 68 -0.13 0.72 10.82
N LYS A 69 -0.25 1.61 9.83
CA LYS A 69 -0.88 2.92 9.95
C LYS A 69 -2.09 2.98 9.03
N LEU A 70 -3.28 2.99 9.61
CA LEU A 70 -4.53 3.13 8.87
C LEU A 70 -4.98 4.60 8.86
N ILE A 71 -5.14 5.16 7.67
CA ILE A 71 -5.61 6.53 7.42
C ILE A 71 -6.97 6.43 6.73
N GLU A 72 -8.02 6.71 7.49
CA GLU A 72 -9.39 6.74 6.99
C GLU A 72 -9.74 8.15 6.53
N ARG A 73 -10.03 8.33 5.24
CA ARG A 73 -10.51 9.62 4.73
C ARG A 73 -11.91 9.90 5.28
N ALA A 74 -12.13 11.16 5.67
CA ALA A 74 -13.43 11.63 6.16
C ALA A 74 -14.45 11.78 5.01
N GLU A 75 -13.97 12.17 3.83
CA GLU A 75 -14.77 12.36 2.61
C GLU A 75 -14.16 11.55 1.46
N ASN A 76 -14.99 11.22 0.46
CA ASN A 76 -14.51 10.52 -0.73
C ASN A 76 -13.63 11.49 -1.55
N MET A 77 -12.33 11.26 -1.56
CA MET A 77 -11.38 12.06 -2.36
C MET A 77 -11.37 11.61 -3.83
N GLY A 78 -11.76 10.37 -4.09
CA GLY A 78 -11.58 9.74 -5.38
C GLY A 78 -10.13 9.28 -5.59
N LEU A 79 -9.94 8.31 -6.49
CA LEU A 79 -8.68 7.58 -6.64
C LEU A 79 -7.46 8.48 -6.89
N ALA A 80 -7.54 9.35 -7.89
CA ALA A 80 -6.42 10.18 -8.31
C ALA A 80 -5.95 11.14 -7.19
N ALA A 81 -6.89 11.87 -6.57
CA ALA A 81 -6.56 12.81 -5.51
C ALA A 81 -6.04 12.08 -4.25
N ASN A 82 -6.63 10.93 -3.91
CA ASN A 82 -6.18 10.15 -2.77
C ASN A 82 -4.76 9.60 -2.98
N ILE A 83 -4.44 9.09 -4.17
CA ILE A 83 -3.09 8.63 -4.52
C ILE A 83 -2.09 9.77 -4.48
N ILE A 84 -2.38 10.90 -5.13
CA ILE A 84 -1.46 12.04 -5.16
C ILE A 84 -1.15 12.52 -3.74
N ASP A 85 -2.17 12.72 -2.91
CA ASP A 85 -2.00 13.17 -1.52
C ASP A 85 -1.21 12.14 -0.69
N GLY A 86 -1.62 10.87 -0.72
CA GLY A 86 -1.00 9.82 0.09
C GLY A 86 0.44 9.52 -0.32
N VAL A 87 0.73 9.46 -1.62
CA VAL A 87 2.09 9.30 -2.14
C VAL A 87 2.96 10.49 -1.76
N THR A 88 2.46 11.72 -1.96
CA THR A 88 3.20 12.95 -1.63
C THR A 88 3.54 12.99 -0.14
N GLN A 89 2.58 12.67 0.73
CA GLN A 89 2.80 12.64 2.18
C GLN A 89 3.91 11.65 2.55
N VAL A 90 3.79 10.39 2.12
CA VAL A 90 4.70 9.34 2.56
C VAL A 90 6.08 9.50 1.91
N VAL A 91 6.18 9.86 0.62
CA VAL A 91 7.48 10.02 -0.03
C VAL A 91 8.28 11.18 0.57
N ASN A 92 7.63 12.29 0.94
CA ASN A 92 8.30 13.41 1.60
C ASN A 92 8.80 13.06 3.01
N GLU A 93 8.14 12.14 3.70
CA GLU A 93 8.54 11.67 5.04
C GLU A 93 9.64 10.60 4.97
N TYR A 94 9.56 9.66 4.03
CA TYR A 94 10.43 8.47 4.00
C TYR A 94 11.52 8.52 2.93
N GLY A 95 11.38 9.33 1.88
CA GLY A 95 12.28 9.44 0.73
C GLY A 95 12.14 8.32 -0.31
N ARG A 96 11.44 7.23 0.01
CA ARG A 96 11.10 6.11 -0.88
C ARG A 96 9.83 5.42 -0.42
N ILE A 97 9.10 4.80 -1.34
CA ILE A 97 7.85 4.09 -1.08
C ILE A 97 7.64 2.94 -2.07
N ILE A 98 6.81 1.96 -1.72
CA ILE A 98 6.24 0.96 -2.65
C ILE A 98 4.73 1.16 -2.65
N VAL A 99 4.13 1.47 -3.81
CA VAL A 99 2.69 1.79 -3.91
C VAL A 99 1.91 0.62 -4.50
N LEU A 100 0.78 0.27 -3.89
CA LEU A 100 -0.16 -0.74 -4.39
C LEU A 100 -1.62 -0.27 -4.30
N GLU A 101 -2.45 -0.83 -5.17
CA GLU A 101 -3.92 -0.82 -5.07
C GLU A 101 -4.42 -2.14 -4.44
N ASP A 102 -5.69 -2.17 -4.06
CA ASP A 102 -6.30 -3.25 -3.27
C ASP A 102 -6.79 -4.46 -4.08
N ASP A 103 -6.40 -4.56 -5.35
CA ASP A 103 -6.74 -5.66 -6.25
C ASP A 103 -5.52 -6.34 -6.89
N LEU A 104 -4.34 -6.19 -6.29
CA LEU A 104 -3.10 -6.82 -6.74
C LEU A 104 -2.75 -8.08 -5.94
N LEU A 105 -2.32 -9.14 -6.64
CA LEU A 105 -1.74 -10.34 -6.04
C LEU A 105 -0.23 -10.36 -6.28
N THR A 106 0.54 -10.19 -5.21
CA THR A 106 2.00 -10.17 -5.28
C THR A 106 2.60 -11.58 -5.27
N SER A 107 3.65 -11.80 -6.06
CA SER A 107 4.59 -12.92 -5.86
C SER A 107 5.23 -12.85 -4.47
N PRO A 108 5.60 -13.97 -3.81
CA PRO A 108 6.34 -13.97 -2.54
C PRO A 108 7.70 -13.25 -2.58
N PHE A 109 8.25 -12.96 -3.77
CA PHE A 109 9.50 -12.26 -3.96
C PHE A 109 9.33 -10.77 -4.31
N PHE A 110 8.10 -10.28 -4.38
CA PHE A 110 7.81 -8.92 -4.85
C PHE A 110 8.47 -7.85 -3.96
N LEU A 111 8.29 -7.90 -2.64
CA LEU A 111 8.87 -6.89 -1.75
C LEU A 111 10.40 -6.91 -1.76
N LYS A 112 11.01 -8.10 -1.86
CA LYS A 112 12.45 -8.23 -2.01
C LYS A 112 12.94 -7.55 -3.28
N TYR A 113 12.33 -7.89 -4.42
CA TYR A 113 12.66 -7.29 -5.71
C TYR A 113 12.55 -5.76 -5.66
N MET A 114 11.44 -5.23 -5.14
CA MET A 114 11.22 -3.79 -5.06
C MET A 114 12.28 -3.10 -4.19
N ASN A 115 12.59 -3.65 -3.01
CA ASN A 115 13.58 -3.04 -2.11
C ASN A 115 15.01 -3.12 -2.64
N GLU A 116 15.39 -4.24 -3.25
CA GLU A 116 16.69 -4.42 -3.89
C GLU A 116 16.84 -3.46 -5.07
N ALA A 117 15.83 -3.37 -5.94
CA ALA A 117 15.84 -2.48 -7.10
C ALA A 117 15.86 -0.99 -6.68
N LEU A 118 15.05 -0.59 -5.69
CA LEU A 118 15.09 0.78 -5.17
C LEU A 118 16.47 1.13 -4.63
N SER A 119 17.16 0.19 -3.98
CA SER A 119 18.51 0.41 -3.46
C SER A 119 19.57 0.40 -4.57
N MET A 120 19.39 -0.41 -5.61
CA MET A 120 20.29 -0.46 -6.76
C MET A 120 20.27 0.82 -7.59
N TYR A 121 19.09 1.41 -7.77
CA TYR A 121 18.89 2.58 -8.63
C TYR A 121 18.83 3.92 -7.89
N GLU A 122 19.14 3.94 -6.59
CA GLU A 122 19.01 5.14 -5.75
C GLU A 122 19.78 6.36 -6.29
N ASP A 123 20.97 6.13 -6.85
CA ASP A 123 21.84 7.17 -7.42
C ASP A 123 21.79 7.26 -8.96
N ALA A 124 20.91 6.49 -9.62
CA ALA A 124 20.78 6.44 -11.06
C ALA A 124 19.76 7.48 -11.55
N ASN A 125 20.21 8.70 -11.86
CA ASN A 125 19.35 9.83 -12.24
C ASN A 125 18.53 9.61 -13.51
N GLU A 126 18.89 8.63 -14.34
CA GLU A 126 18.13 8.20 -15.52
C GLU A 126 16.95 7.27 -15.20
N VAL A 127 16.83 6.78 -13.96
CA VAL A 127 15.76 5.89 -13.50
C VAL A 127 14.73 6.67 -12.70
N ILE A 128 13.48 6.68 -13.19
CA ILE A 128 12.37 7.39 -12.55
C ILE A 128 11.58 6.53 -11.56
N SER A 129 11.41 5.24 -11.83
CA SER A 129 10.60 4.32 -11.03
C SER A 129 10.93 2.85 -11.32
N VAL A 130 10.58 1.99 -10.36
CA VAL A 130 10.59 0.53 -10.49
C VAL A 130 9.15 0.03 -10.56
N HIS A 131 8.86 -0.91 -11.46
CA HIS A 131 7.52 -1.50 -11.61
C HIS A 131 7.57 -3.01 -11.33
N GLY A 132 6.54 -3.53 -10.66
CA GLY A 132 6.37 -4.96 -10.41
C GLY A 132 5.34 -5.66 -11.31
N TYR A 133 5.01 -5.06 -12.45
CA TYR A 133 4.08 -5.61 -13.44
C TYR A 133 4.81 -6.47 -14.47
N ILE A 134 4.30 -7.66 -14.73
CA ILE A 134 4.77 -8.60 -15.76
C ILE A 134 3.57 -8.98 -16.63
#